data_AF-A0A4Y2PPX3-F1
#
_entry.id   AF-A0A4Y2PPX3-F1
#
_cell.length_a   1.000
_cell.length_b   1.000
_cell.length_c   1.000
_cell.angle_alpha   90.00
_cell.angle_beta   90.00
_cell.angle_gamma   90.00
#
_symmetry.space_group_name_H-M   'P 1'
#
loop_
_entity.id
_entity.type
_entity.pdbx_description
1 polymer ?
#
loop_
_entity_poly.entity_id
_entity_poly.type
_entity_poly.pdbx_seq_one_letter_code
_entity_poly.pdbx_strand_id
1 'polypeptide(L)'
;MADNGPELNGNINGDILERPTILIWDKKIPDTELEKFQKYISKKYNQHLESYWDLHKWTVENFKDYWKEMWDYFDIIASAPYEE
;
A
#
# COMPACT_ATOMS: atom_id res chain seq x y z
N MET A 1 -2.58 -43.18 22.50
CA MET A 1 -1.19 -42.70 22.61
C MET A 1 -1.24 -41.18 22.74
N ALA A 2 -0.72 -40.62 23.83
CA ALA A 2 -0.72 -39.18 24.06
C ALA A 2 0.33 -38.52 23.17
N ASP A 3 -0.09 -37.50 22.43
CA ASP A 3 0.78 -36.62 21.66
C ASP A 3 1.51 -35.70 22.62
N ASN A 4 2.82 -35.90 22.77
CA ASN A 4 3.66 -35.07 23.64
C ASN A 4 3.91 -33.73 22.93
N GLY A 5 3.10 -32.73 23.26
CA GLY A 5 3.34 -31.35 22.86
C GLY A 5 4.73 -30.86 23.32
N PRO A 6 5.31 -29.84 22.66
CA PRO A 6 6.68 -29.42 22.92
C PRO A 6 6.81 -28.90 24.35
N GLU A 7 7.69 -29.52 25.13
CA GLU A 7 8.05 -29.07 26.47
C GLU A 7 8.80 -27.73 26.36
N LEU A 8 8.17 -26.66 26.86
CA LEU A 8 8.80 -25.35 26.96
C LEU A 8 9.86 -25.42 28.08
N ASN A 9 11.13 -25.44 27.71
CA ASN A 9 12.22 -25.29 28.67
C ASN A 9 12.28 -23.82 29.11
N GLY A 10 12.55 -23.59 30.40
CA GLY A 10 12.33 -22.30 31.08
C GLY A 10 13.26 -21.14 30.69
N ASN A 11 13.67 -21.01 29.44
CA ASN A 11 14.44 -19.87 28.92
C ASN A 11 13.63 -19.06 27.90
N ILE A 12 12.71 -18.25 28.43
CA ILE A 12 11.81 -17.36 27.67
C ILE A 12 12.54 -16.39 26.71
N ASN A 13 13.84 -16.15 26.90
CA ASN A 13 14.61 -15.18 26.11
C ASN A 13 15.24 -15.78 24.84
N GLY A 14 15.39 -17.11 24.76
CA GLY A 14 16.06 -17.78 23.62
C GLY A 14 15.11 -18.17 22.50
N ASP A 15 13.89 -18.60 22.84
CA ASP A 15 12.97 -19.23 21.89
C ASP A 15 12.15 -18.22 21.05
N ILE A 16 12.14 -16.95 21.44
CA ILE A 16 11.35 -15.91 20.75
C ILE A 16 12.03 -15.43 19.46
N LEU A 17 13.34 -15.64 19.31
CA LEU A 17 14.14 -15.09 18.19
C LEU A 17 14.20 -15.97 16.93
N GLU A 18 13.67 -17.19 16.95
CA GLU A 18 13.70 -18.12 15.81
C GLU A 18 12.35 -18.31 15.11
N ARG A 19 11.36 -17.42 15.32
CA ARG A 19 10.12 -17.50 14.54
C ARG A 19 10.37 -16.91 13.15
N PRO A 20 10.47 -17.72 12.07
CA PRO A 20 10.46 -17.15 10.74
C PRO A 20 9.15 -16.38 10.60
N THR A 21 9.23 -15.12 10.18
CA THR A 21 8.05 -14.29 9.94
C THR A 21 7.12 -15.06 9.01
N ILE A 22 6.03 -15.60 9.54
CA ILE A 22 5.04 -16.31 8.74
C ILE A 22 4.37 -15.24 7.89
N LEU A 23 4.64 -15.28 6.58
CA LEU A 23 3.96 -14.45 5.60
C LEU A 23 2.49 -14.89 5.57
N ILE A 24 1.64 -14.16 6.29
CA ILE A 24 0.21 -14.48 6.41
C ILE A 24 -0.49 -14.32 5.06
N TRP A 25 -0.06 -13.33 4.26
CA TRP A 25 -0.63 -13.05 2.95
C TRP A 25 0.31 -12.20 2.08
N ASP A 26 0.52 -12.63 0.84
CA ASP A 26 1.21 -11.87 -0.21
C ASP A 26 0.50 -12.09 -1.55
N LYS A 27 -0.67 -11.48 -1.70
CA LYS A 27 -1.38 -11.48 -2.99
C LYS A 27 -1.09 -10.17 -3.70
N LYS A 28 -0.14 -10.22 -4.63
CA LYS A 28 0.08 -9.14 -5.59
C LYS A 28 -0.97 -9.27 -6.69
N ILE A 29 -1.79 -8.25 -6.85
CA ILE A 29 -2.80 -8.17 -7.90
C ILE A 29 -2.26 -7.17 -8.91
N PRO A 30 -1.89 -7.59 -10.13
CA PRO A 30 -1.48 -6.67 -11.18
C PRO A 30 -2.70 -5.96 -11.80
N ASP A 31 -2.44 -4.86 -12.51
CA ASP A 31 -3.42 -4.10 -13.29
C ASP A 31 -4.59 -3.54 -12.46
N THR A 32 -4.30 -3.15 -11.23
CA THR A 32 -5.28 -2.47 -10.37
C THR A 32 -5.56 -1.05 -10.89
N GLU A 33 -6.73 -0.51 -10.56
CA GLU A 33 -7.04 0.89 -10.87
C GLU A 33 -6.04 1.87 -10.26
N LEU A 34 -5.43 1.52 -9.11
CA LEU A 34 -4.37 2.31 -8.50
C LEU A 34 -3.09 2.33 -9.35
N GLU A 35 -2.70 1.20 -9.96
CA GLU A 35 -1.56 1.15 -10.89
C GLU A 35 -1.82 1.98 -12.16
N LYS A 36 -3.06 1.97 -12.66
CA LYS A 36 -3.46 2.80 -13.80
C LYS A 36 -3.40 4.28 -13.46
N PHE A 37 -3.92 4.66 -12.29
CA PHE A 37 -3.82 6.02 -11.76
C PHE A 37 -2.36 6.45 -11.54
N GLN A 38 -1.51 5.59 -10.97
CA GLN A 38 -0.07 5.84 -10.81
C GLN A 38 0.61 6.18 -12.14
N LYS A 39 0.33 5.40 -13.20
CA LYS A 39 0.87 5.64 -14.55
C LYS A 39 0.35 6.95 -15.15
N TYR A 40 -0.92 7.28 -14.91
CA TYR A 40 -1.51 8.55 -15.33
C TYR A 40 -0.80 9.74 -14.69
N ILE A 41 -0.60 9.73 -13.36
CA ILE A 41 0.13 10.79 -12.64
C ILE A 41 1.60 10.87 -13.09
N SER A 42 2.28 9.72 -13.18
CA SER A 42 3.66 9.65 -13.65
C SER A 42 3.83 10.32 -15.02
N LYS A 43 2.91 10.06 -15.95
CA LYS A 43 2.92 10.67 -17.29
C LYS A 43 2.57 12.16 -17.25
N LYS A 44 1.57 12.57 -16.47
CA LYS A 44 1.09 13.97 -16.43
C LYS A 44 2.10 14.91 -15.80
N TYR A 45 2.74 14.50 -14.71
CA TYR A 45 3.71 15.32 -13.96
C TYR A 45 5.17 15.01 -14.29
N ASN A 46 5.41 14.12 -15.27
CA ASN A 46 6.75 13.65 -15.64
C ASN A 46 7.55 13.16 -14.42
N GLN A 47 6.89 12.41 -13.54
CA GLN A 47 7.44 11.87 -12.29
C GLN A 47 7.75 10.38 -12.45
N HIS A 48 8.80 9.92 -11.76
CA HIS A 48 9.16 8.50 -11.74
C HIS A 48 8.49 7.81 -10.54
N LEU A 49 7.28 7.29 -10.75
CA LEU A 49 6.52 6.56 -9.73
C LEU A 49 6.53 5.06 -10.08
N GLU A 50 7.40 4.28 -9.44
CA GLU A 50 7.53 2.83 -9.72
C GLU A 50 6.92 1.95 -8.62
N SER A 51 6.83 2.47 -7.41
CA SER A 51 6.25 1.77 -6.27
C SER A 51 5.05 2.50 -5.67
N TYR A 52 4.25 1.76 -4.92
CA TYR A 52 3.19 2.34 -4.08
C TYR A 52 3.74 3.46 -3.18
N TRP A 53 4.95 3.30 -2.66
CA TRP A 53 5.57 4.27 -1.75
C TRP A 53 5.92 5.58 -2.45
N ASP A 54 6.33 5.53 -3.72
CA ASP A 54 6.59 6.72 -4.52
C ASP A 54 5.30 7.50 -4.76
N LEU A 55 4.23 6.80 -5.13
CA LEU A 55 2.91 7.40 -5.28
C LEU A 55 2.42 8.00 -3.96
N HIS A 56 2.48 7.24 -2.86
CA HIS A 56 2.07 7.72 -1.54
C HIS A 56 2.82 8.98 -1.13
N LYS A 57 4.15 9.01 -1.30
CA LYS A 57 4.96 10.20 -1.04
C LYS A 57 4.47 11.39 -1.86
N TRP A 58 4.26 11.19 -3.17
CA TRP A 58 3.74 12.23 -4.05
C TRP A 58 2.38 12.77 -3.58
N THR A 59 1.45 11.90 -3.16
CA THR A 59 0.12 12.32 -2.67
C THR A 59 0.18 13.18 -1.41
N VAL A 60 1.16 12.94 -0.53
CA VAL A 60 1.33 13.69 0.71
C VAL A 60 2.01 15.04 0.44
N GLU A 61 3.02 15.05 -0.43
CA GLU A 61 3.77 16.27 -0.78
C GLU A 61 2.97 17.21 -1.69
N ASN A 62 2.09 16.67 -2.54
CA ASN A 62 1.31 17.42 -3.53
C ASN A 62 -0.20 17.31 -3.26
N PHE A 63 -0.60 17.56 -2.01
CA PHE A 63 -1.97 17.28 -1.54
C PHE A 63 -3.08 17.92 -2.38
N LYS A 64 -2.90 19.19 -2.79
CA LYS A 64 -3.88 19.90 -3.62
C LYS A 64 -4.02 19.31 -5.02
N ASP A 65 -2.87 19.15 -5.70
CA ASP A 65 -2.80 18.53 -7.02
C ASP A 65 -3.39 17.12 -6.98
N TYR A 66 -3.04 16.32 -5.97
CA TYR A 66 -3.61 14.99 -5.78
C TYR A 66 -5.14 15.00 -5.78
N TRP A 67 -5.77 15.86 -4.97
CA TRP A 67 -7.23 15.90 -4.91
C TRP A 67 -7.86 16.36 -6.22
N LYS A 68 -7.27 17.34 -6.89
CA LYS A 68 -7.71 17.73 -8.23
C LYS A 68 -7.66 16.55 -9.21
N GLU A 69 -6.55 15.81 -9.24
CA GLU A 69 -6.41 14.65 -10.11
C GLU A 69 -7.35 13.50 -9.76
N MET A 70 -7.68 13.31 -8.47
CA MET A 70 -8.69 12.34 -8.05
C MET A 70 -10.07 12.69 -8.61
N TRP A 71 -10.45 13.97 -8.57
CA TRP A 71 -11.71 14.42 -9.14
C TRP A 71 -11.73 14.24 -10.66
N ASP A 72 -10.67 14.66 -11.34
CA ASP A 72 -10.57 14.61 -12.80
C ASP A 72 -10.51 13.16 -13.33
N TYR A 73 -9.73 12.28 -12.69
CA TYR A 73 -9.50 10.92 -13.17
C TYR A 73 -10.70 10.00 -12.92
N PHE A 74 -11.34 10.11 -11.75
CA PHE A 74 -12.48 9.26 -11.39
C PHE A 74 -13.83 9.83 -11.82
N ASP A 75 -13.85 11.00 -12.47
CA ASP A 75 -15.06 11.71 -12.90
C ASP A 75 -16.08 11.82 -11.75
N ILE A 76 -15.61 12.35 -10.62
CA ILE A 76 -16.41 12.39 -9.39
C ILE A 76 -17.63 13.28 -9.60
N ILE A 77 -18.82 12.67 -9.52
CA ILE A 77 -20.10 13.36 -9.64
C ILE A 77 -20.45 14.04 -8.31
N ALA A 78 -20.52 15.37 -8.33
CA ALA A 78 -20.95 16.17 -7.18
C ALA A 78 -21.91 17.30 -7.59
N SER A 79 -22.57 17.90 -6.59
CA SER A 79 -23.53 18.99 -6.81
C SER A 79 -22.88 20.31 -7.25
N ALA A 80 -21.58 20.46 -7.04
CA ALA A 80 -20.76 21.58 -7.48
C ALA A 80 -19.38 21.05 -7.93
N PRO A 81 -18.72 21.68 -8.93
CA PRO A 81 -17.38 21.30 -9.34
C PRO A 81 -16.37 21.57 -8.20
N TYR A 82 -15.21 20.90 -8.27
CA TYR A 82 -14.12 21.14 -7.34
C TYR A 82 -13.60 22.59 -7.44
N GLU A 83 -13.51 23.25 -6.29
CA GLU A 83 -12.88 24.57 -6.11
C GLU A 83 -11.64 24.42 -5.20
N GLU A 84 -10.51 24.99 -5.61
CA GLU A 84 -9.19 24.90 -4.95
C GLU A 84 -9.01 25.87 -3.77
#